data_AF-A0A9W8D210-F1
#
_entry.id   AF-A0A9W8D210-F1
#
_cell.length_a   1.000
_cell.length_b   1.000
_cell.length_c   1.000
_cell.angle_alpha   90.00
_cell.angle_beta   90.00
_cell.angle_gamma   90.00
#
_symmetry.space_group_name_H-M   'P 1'
#
loop_
_entity.id
_entity.type
_entity.pdbx_description
1 polymer ?
#
loop_
_entity_poly.entity_id
_entity_poly.type
_entity_poly.pdbx_seq_one_letter_code
_entity_poly.pdbx_strand_id
1 'polypeptide(L)'
;MAGMQALPRNVLLAAVASILSAAALVLVATIFGGPSGLGSRPADDGGIIYDPGAPTFTLCAGALDSHNVPFTSHSDERPFGSYLQQTLDFAPFEELFSAVNASAGTLRTRGEAHVTVVTPPEVDRVLGPAGVTIGEIEAIAARAGIQRARLSPVCLGRFAGTLPNPATKADEGAFLLYSLVVADSFGDLVGIRREIFKLYRAKGGEGALFQPEGFWPHVTIGYDRRDLFIEDGIYKGPNYCYAHIRLAT
;
A
#
# COMPACT_ATOMS: atom_id res chain seq x y z
N MET A 1 9.73 62.95 -3.63
CA MET A 1 9.02 63.61 -4.76
C MET A 1 9.85 63.42 -6.01
N ALA A 2 9.22 63.44 -7.19
CA ALA A 2 9.74 62.92 -8.47
C ALA A 2 9.97 61.38 -8.46
N GLY A 3 9.59 60.62 -9.48
CA GLY A 3 8.80 60.99 -10.66
C GLY A 3 8.85 59.86 -11.70
N MET A 4 7.70 59.29 -12.05
CA MET A 4 7.59 58.20 -13.03
C MET A 4 8.09 58.61 -14.42
N GLN A 5 8.69 57.66 -15.16
CA GLN A 5 8.38 57.50 -16.58
C GLN A 5 8.18 56.02 -16.91
N ALA A 6 7.06 55.71 -17.56
CA ALA A 6 6.73 54.40 -18.11
C ALA A 6 6.84 54.44 -19.63
N LEU A 7 7.22 53.33 -20.25
CA LEU A 7 7.28 53.17 -21.71
C LEU A 7 6.01 52.48 -22.24
N PRO A 8 5.37 52.98 -23.32
CA PRO A 8 4.12 52.39 -23.83
C PRO A 8 4.25 51.58 -25.14
N ARG A 9 3.31 50.63 -25.29
CA ARG A 9 2.61 50.19 -26.52
C ARG A 9 3.28 49.29 -27.59
N ASN A 10 2.70 48.09 -27.68
CA ASN A 10 1.98 47.49 -28.82
C ASN A 10 2.59 47.52 -30.26
N VAL A 11 2.81 46.31 -30.81
CA VAL A 11 2.69 45.85 -32.23
C VAL A 11 3.01 44.33 -32.20
N LEU A 12 2.37 43.37 -32.89
CA LEU A 12 1.30 43.34 -33.91
C LEU A 12 0.32 42.15 -33.62
N LEU A 13 -0.74 41.97 -34.42
CA LEU A 13 -1.43 40.67 -34.61
C LEU A 13 -0.86 39.93 -35.83
N ALA A 14 -0.90 38.59 -35.83
CA ALA A 14 -1.26 37.79 -37.01
C ALA A 14 -1.63 36.34 -36.62
N ALA A 15 -2.70 35.81 -37.21
CA ALA A 15 -3.10 34.41 -37.07
C ALA A 15 -2.59 33.57 -38.26
N VAL A 16 -2.39 32.27 -38.06
CA VAL A 16 -2.27 31.29 -39.16
C VAL A 16 -3.16 30.08 -38.85
N ALA A 17 -3.86 29.62 -39.89
CA ALA A 17 -4.91 28.62 -39.80
C ALA A 17 -4.38 27.18 -39.68
N SER A 18 -5.14 26.39 -38.93
CA SER A 18 -5.72 25.10 -39.32
C SER A 18 -5.04 24.28 -40.43
N ILE A 19 -4.49 23.12 -40.05
CA ILE A 19 -4.48 21.93 -40.90
C ILE A 19 -5.07 20.76 -40.09
N LEU A 20 -6.33 20.41 -40.37
CA LEU A 20 -6.84 19.09 -40.04
C LEU A 20 -6.29 18.09 -41.05
N SER A 21 -5.75 16.97 -40.58
CA SER A 21 -5.58 15.77 -41.39
C SER A 21 -6.30 14.62 -40.71
N ALA A 22 -7.47 14.27 -41.24
CA ALA A 22 -8.22 13.11 -40.81
C ALA A 22 -7.60 11.85 -41.43
N ALA A 23 -6.84 11.10 -40.62
CA ALA A 23 -6.43 9.74 -40.99
C ALA A 23 -7.58 8.78 -40.64
N ALA A 24 -8.29 8.30 -41.66
CA ALA A 24 -9.33 7.28 -41.49
C ALA A 24 -8.69 5.92 -41.19
N LEU A 25 -8.78 5.47 -39.94
CA LEU A 25 -8.33 4.13 -39.56
C LEU A 25 -9.45 3.12 -39.82
N VAL A 26 -9.30 2.32 -40.88
CA VAL A 26 -10.22 1.21 -41.18
C VAL A 26 -9.96 0.07 -40.20
N LEU A 27 -10.82 -0.07 -39.17
CA LEU A 27 -10.76 -1.19 -38.24
C LEU A 27 -11.55 -2.37 -38.81
N VAL A 28 -10.84 -3.41 -39.27
CA VAL A 28 -11.46 -4.66 -39.73
C VAL A 28 -11.87 -5.49 -38.50
N ALA A 29 -13.16 -5.52 -38.20
CA ALA A 29 -13.73 -6.35 -37.14
C ALA A 29 -13.77 -7.83 -37.57
N THR A 30 -12.74 -8.60 -37.20
CA THR A 30 -12.77 -10.07 -37.33
C THR A 30 -13.58 -10.67 -36.19
N ILE A 31 -14.80 -11.10 -36.49
CA ILE A 31 -15.67 -11.81 -35.54
C ILE A 31 -15.17 -13.24 -35.38
N PHE A 32 -14.45 -13.53 -34.29
CA PHE A 32 -14.19 -14.90 -33.85
C PHE A 32 -15.15 -15.28 -32.73
N GLY A 33 -16.20 -16.01 -33.08
CA GLY A 33 -17.02 -16.74 -32.12
C GLY A 33 -16.26 -17.99 -31.64
N GLY A 34 -15.87 -18.01 -30.36
CA GLY A 34 -15.31 -19.17 -29.67
C GLY A 34 -16.20 -19.56 -28.46
N PRO A 35 -16.29 -20.84 -28.09
CA PRO A 35 -17.31 -21.31 -27.16
C PRO A 35 -17.08 -20.85 -25.72
N SER A 36 -18.15 -20.37 -25.07
CA SER A 36 -18.21 -20.09 -23.64
C SER A 36 -18.02 -21.38 -22.83
N GLY A 37 -16.80 -21.58 -22.31
CA GLY A 37 -16.44 -22.82 -21.60
C GLY A 37 -15.16 -22.71 -20.75
N LEU A 38 -14.70 -21.51 -20.43
CA LEU A 38 -13.61 -21.30 -19.48
C LEU A 38 -14.16 -21.37 -18.06
N GLY A 39 -14.24 -22.58 -17.52
CA GLY A 39 -14.22 -22.75 -16.07
C GLY A 39 -12.93 -22.13 -15.54
N SER A 40 -13.04 -21.18 -14.62
CA SER A 40 -11.90 -20.50 -14.02
C SER A 40 -11.04 -21.53 -13.28
N ARG A 41 -9.92 -21.93 -13.90
CA ARG A 41 -8.80 -22.47 -13.13
C ARG A 41 -8.44 -21.39 -12.10
N PRO A 42 -8.28 -21.72 -10.80
CA PRO A 42 -7.68 -20.77 -9.88
C PRO A 42 -6.37 -20.29 -10.50
N ALA A 43 -6.07 -19.01 -10.33
CA ALA A 43 -4.80 -18.46 -10.78
C ALA A 43 -3.66 -19.31 -10.20
N ASP A 44 -2.61 -19.53 -10.98
CA ASP A 44 -1.41 -20.18 -10.47
C ASP A 44 -0.88 -19.30 -9.32
N ASP A 45 -0.90 -19.80 -8.08
CA ASP A 45 -0.60 -19.04 -6.84
C ASP A 45 0.91 -18.65 -6.75
N GLY A 46 1.63 -18.59 -7.87
CA GLY A 46 3.02 -18.16 -7.97
C GLY A 46 4.02 -19.07 -7.26
N GLY A 47 3.61 -20.28 -6.88
CA GLY A 47 4.39 -21.17 -6.02
C GLY A 47 4.34 -20.83 -4.52
N ILE A 48 3.34 -20.05 -4.06
CA ILE A 48 3.09 -19.87 -2.62
C ILE A 48 2.80 -21.23 -1.98
N ILE A 49 3.48 -21.50 -0.86
CA ILE A 49 3.28 -22.69 -0.04
C ILE A 49 2.41 -22.28 1.17
N TYR A 50 1.32 -23.00 1.38
CA TYR A 50 0.43 -22.85 2.53
C TYR A 50 0.62 -24.01 3.51
N ASP A 51 0.28 -23.81 4.78
CA ASP A 51 0.45 -24.84 5.80
C ASP A 51 -0.52 -26.02 5.57
N PRO A 52 -0.04 -27.28 5.56
CA PRO A 52 -0.92 -28.44 5.41
C PRO A 52 -2.00 -28.50 6.48
N GLY A 53 -3.27 -28.44 6.06
CA GLY A 53 -4.41 -28.44 6.98
C GLY A 53 -4.79 -27.07 7.56
N ALA A 54 -4.17 -25.98 7.10
CA ALA A 54 -4.64 -24.64 7.43
C ALA A 54 -6.09 -24.43 6.94
N PRO A 55 -6.97 -23.83 7.76
CA PRO A 55 -8.33 -23.51 7.35
C PRO A 55 -8.34 -22.46 6.24
N THR A 56 -9.36 -22.47 5.39
CA THR A 56 -9.62 -21.38 4.45
C THR A 56 -10.43 -20.29 5.14
N PHE A 57 -10.03 -19.04 4.98
CA PHE A 57 -10.79 -17.88 5.49
C PHE A 57 -11.46 -17.11 4.35
N THR A 58 -12.49 -16.36 4.70
CA THR A 58 -13.21 -15.50 3.77
C THR A 58 -12.97 -14.03 4.13
N LEU A 59 -12.84 -13.18 3.11
CA LEU A 59 -12.80 -11.73 3.20
C LEU A 59 -13.95 -11.16 2.39
N CYS A 60 -14.63 -10.11 2.87
CA CYS A 60 -15.72 -9.49 2.13
C CYS A 60 -15.24 -8.92 0.78
N ALA A 61 -16.04 -9.08 -0.28
CA ALA A 61 -15.76 -8.43 -1.56
C ALA A 61 -15.75 -6.90 -1.38
N GLY A 62 -14.70 -6.25 -1.87
CA GLY A 62 -14.51 -4.80 -1.69
C GLY A 62 -13.87 -4.39 -0.35
N ALA A 63 -13.47 -5.32 0.53
CA ALA A 63 -12.75 -4.96 1.77
C ALA A 63 -11.44 -4.16 1.55
N LEU A 64 -10.83 -4.29 0.36
CA LEU A 64 -9.64 -3.54 -0.05
C LEU A 64 -9.94 -2.31 -0.91
N ASP A 65 -11.23 -2.01 -1.16
CA ASP A 65 -11.64 -0.81 -1.87
C ASP A 65 -11.86 0.34 -0.88
N SER A 66 -11.00 1.36 -0.97
CA SER A 66 -11.01 2.49 -0.06
C SER A 66 -11.42 3.82 -0.70
N HIS A 67 -12.04 3.81 -1.90
CA HIS A 67 -12.36 5.04 -2.63
C HIS A 67 -13.27 6.03 -1.88
N ASN A 68 -14.13 5.52 -0.99
CA ASN A 68 -15.00 6.32 -0.12
C ASN A 68 -14.44 6.53 1.30
N VAL A 69 -13.30 5.91 1.64
CA VAL A 69 -12.66 6.05 2.94
C VAL A 69 -11.86 7.36 2.96
N PRO A 70 -12.08 8.27 3.91
CA PRO A 70 -11.30 9.50 4.00
C PRO A 70 -9.80 9.21 4.14
N PHE A 71 -8.96 10.04 3.53
CA PHE A 71 -7.53 10.03 3.84
C PHE A 71 -7.31 10.50 5.27
N THR A 72 -6.54 9.74 6.05
CA THR A 72 -6.19 10.06 7.44
C THR A 72 -4.73 10.48 7.49
N SER A 73 -4.46 11.71 7.92
CA SER A 73 -3.09 12.15 8.21
C SER A 73 -2.59 11.51 9.50
N HIS A 74 -1.35 11.04 9.48
CA HIS A 74 -0.64 10.55 10.65
C HIS A 74 0.67 11.32 10.78
N SER A 75 0.54 12.55 11.29
CA SER A 75 1.62 13.48 11.56
C SER A 75 1.67 13.75 13.06
N ASP A 76 2.79 13.41 13.69
CA ASP A 76 3.07 13.60 15.12
C ASP A 76 4.53 14.05 15.28
N GLU A 77 4.76 15.01 16.17
CA GLU A 77 6.08 15.57 16.47
C GLU A 77 6.95 14.60 17.30
N ARG A 78 6.34 13.57 17.89
CA ARG A 78 7.05 12.53 18.65
C ARG A 78 7.80 11.57 17.71
N PRO A 79 9.00 11.10 18.10
CA PRO A 79 9.73 10.10 17.32
C PRO A 79 8.87 8.86 17.04
N PHE A 80 8.91 8.41 15.79
CA PHE A 80 8.16 7.29 15.23
C PHE A 80 6.63 7.44 15.28
N GLY A 81 6.13 8.66 15.45
CA GLY A 81 4.70 8.97 15.42
C GLY A 81 4.15 9.32 14.02
N SER A 82 5.02 9.68 13.07
CA SER A 82 4.61 10.08 11.70
C SER A 82 4.78 8.95 10.68
N TYR A 83 3.78 8.69 9.84
CA TYR A 83 3.83 7.64 8.80
C TYR A 83 2.78 7.85 7.70
N LEU A 84 2.93 7.17 6.55
CA LEU A 84 1.94 7.22 5.46
C LEU A 84 1.20 5.89 5.35
N GLN A 85 -0.13 5.94 5.21
CA GLN A 85 -0.96 4.77 4.98
C GLN A 85 -2.04 5.00 3.92
N GLN A 86 -2.51 3.90 3.31
CA GLN A 86 -3.86 3.82 2.75
C GLN A 86 -4.80 3.33 3.87
N THR A 87 -5.69 4.20 4.36
CA THR A 87 -6.74 3.82 5.33
C THR A 87 -7.80 2.98 4.60
N LEU A 88 -8.22 1.86 5.18
CA LEU A 88 -9.31 1.03 4.69
C LEU A 88 -10.51 1.14 5.65
N ASP A 89 -11.70 0.74 5.22
CA ASP A 89 -12.80 0.51 6.17
C ASP A 89 -12.46 -0.72 7.02
N PHE A 90 -12.64 -0.64 8.33
CA PHE A 90 -12.36 -1.75 9.24
C PHE A 90 -13.51 -2.77 9.32
N ALA A 91 -14.76 -2.35 9.09
CA ALA A 91 -15.92 -3.24 9.25
C ALA A 91 -15.82 -4.54 8.39
N PRO A 92 -15.35 -4.50 7.12
CA PRO A 92 -15.09 -5.71 6.32
C PRO A 92 -14.02 -6.67 6.88
N PHE A 93 -13.19 -6.22 7.83
CA PHE A 93 -12.14 -7.02 8.47
C PHE A 93 -12.55 -7.58 9.83
N GLU A 94 -13.63 -7.08 10.46
CA GLU A 94 -14.11 -7.57 11.76
C GLU A 94 -14.53 -9.04 11.71
N GLU A 95 -15.17 -9.47 10.61
CA GLU A 95 -15.53 -10.87 10.38
C GLU A 95 -14.29 -11.76 10.20
N LEU A 96 -13.31 -11.30 9.40
CA LEU A 96 -12.05 -12.01 9.20
C LEU A 96 -11.27 -12.13 10.51
N PHE A 97 -11.15 -11.04 11.29
CA PHE A 97 -10.56 -11.07 12.62
C PHE A 97 -11.28 -12.06 13.53
N SER A 98 -12.61 -12.04 13.57
CA SER A 98 -13.41 -12.95 14.40
C SER A 98 -13.18 -14.42 14.04
N ALA A 99 -13.13 -14.75 12.75
CA ALA A 99 -12.83 -16.10 12.28
C ALA A 99 -11.40 -16.55 12.62
N VAL A 100 -10.41 -15.68 12.43
CA VAL A 100 -9.00 -15.95 12.76
C VAL A 100 -8.84 -16.14 14.27
N ASN A 101 -9.39 -15.25 15.08
CA ASN A 101 -9.40 -15.32 16.54
C ASN A 101 -10.06 -16.61 17.06
N ALA A 102 -11.20 -17.01 16.50
CA ALA A 102 -11.84 -18.29 16.82
C ALA A 102 -10.97 -19.52 16.49
N SER A 103 -10.11 -19.44 15.48
CA SER A 103 -9.18 -20.53 15.10
C SER A 103 -7.85 -20.55 15.88
N ALA A 104 -7.45 -19.40 16.45
CA ALA A 104 -6.10 -19.17 16.98
C ALA A 104 -6.03 -18.99 18.50
N GLY A 105 -7.17 -18.73 19.15
CA GLY A 105 -7.22 -18.31 20.56
C GLY A 105 -7.27 -16.78 20.68
N THR A 106 -7.11 -16.27 21.91
CA THR A 106 -7.33 -14.85 22.23
C THR A 106 -6.28 -13.92 21.60
N LEU A 107 -6.59 -13.41 20.42
CA LEU A 107 -5.87 -12.33 19.74
C LEU A 107 -6.46 -10.96 20.13
N ARG A 108 -5.65 -9.93 19.91
CA ARG A 108 -5.99 -8.51 19.95
C ARG A 108 -6.04 -7.98 18.52
N THR A 109 -6.90 -7.00 18.28
CA THR A 109 -6.92 -6.23 17.04
C THR A 109 -6.60 -4.76 17.33
N ARG A 110 -6.24 -3.99 16.31
CA ARG A 110 -6.06 -2.54 16.40
C ARG A 110 -7.39 -1.77 16.41
N GLY A 111 -8.47 -2.36 15.90
CA GLY A 111 -9.73 -1.64 15.65
C GLY A 111 -9.69 -0.73 14.41
N GLU A 112 -8.70 -0.90 13.54
CA GLU A 112 -8.50 -0.18 12.29
C GLU A 112 -7.94 -1.14 11.22
N ALA A 113 -8.18 -0.82 9.95
CA ALA A 113 -7.54 -1.49 8.82
C ALA A 113 -6.79 -0.44 7.97
N HIS A 114 -5.54 -0.73 7.65
CA HIS A 114 -4.74 0.10 6.76
C HIS A 114 -3.60 -0.71 6.13
N VAL A 115 -3.03 -0.16 5.05
CA VAL A 115 -1.75 -0.60 4.47
C VAL A 115 -0.74 0.53 4.67
N THR A 116 0.31 0.27 5.45
CA THR A 116 1.42 1.22 5.63
C THR A 116 2.23 1.32 4.34
N VAL A 117 2.36 2.54 3.81
CA VAL A 117 3.06 2.86 2.55
C VAL A 117 4.45 3.43 2.80
N VAL A 118 4.62 4.19 3.89
CA VAL A 118 5.93 4.60 4.43
C VAL A 118 5.87 4.43 5.93
N THR A 119 6.80 3.66 6.48
CA THR A 119 6.85 3.32 7.91
C THR A 119 7.40 4.48 8.75
N PRO A 120 7.12 4.53 10.07
CA PRO A 120 7.70 5.57 10.92
C PRO A 120 9.24 5.59 10.94
N PRO A 121 9.97 4.46 10.95
CA PRO A 121 11.43 4.45 10.80
C PRO A 121 11.91 5.01 9.45
N GLU A 122 11.18 4.80 8.35
CA GLU A 122 11.50 5.43 7.06
C GLU A 122 11.31 6.96 7.11
N VAL A 123 10.22 7.45 7.74
CA VAL A 123 10.01 8.90 7.92
C VAL A 123 11.12 9.51 8.76
N ASP A 124 11.35 8.98 9.97
CA ASP A 124 12.24 9.60 10.96
C ASP A 124 13.73 9.46 10.65
N ARG A 125 14.17 8.27 10.19
CA ARG A 125 15.60 7.93 10.10
C ARG A 125 16.15 7.97 8.68
N VAL A 126 15.29 7.96 7.67
CA VAL A 126 15.71 7.93 6.26
C VAL A 126 15.34 9.22 5.54
N LEU A 127 14.06 9.58 5.52
CA LEU A 127 13.52 10.71 4.75
C LEU A 127 13.73 12.06 5.46
N GLY A 128 13.42 12.12 6.75
CA GLY A 128 13.54 13.30 7.61
C GLY A 128 14.93 13.93 7.66
N PRO A 129 16.04 13.16 7.75
CA PRO A 129 17.41 13.71 7.73
C PRO A 129 17.79 14.44 6.43
N ALA A 130 17.11 14.16 5.31
CA ALA A 130 17.24 14.93 4.07
C ALA A 130 16.21 16.09 3.98
N GLY A 131 15.50 16.40 5.07
CA GLY A 131 14.48 17.44 5.11
C GLY A 131 13.21 17.12 4.31
N VAL A 132 12.92 15.85 4.02
CA VAL A 132 11.61 15.43 3.49
C VAL A 132 10.63 15.37 4.65
N THR A 133 9.55 16.15 4.58
CA THR A 133 8.54 16.25 5.65
C THR A 133 7.36 15.31 5.41
N ILE A 134 6.64 14.92 6.48
CA ILE A 134 5.41 14.14 6.36
C ILE A 134 4.35 14.86 5.51
N GLY A 135 4.21 16.18 5.64
CA GLY A 135 3.29 16.97 4.80
C GLY A 135 3.62 16.92 3.29
N GLU A 136 4.90 16.82 2.91
CA GLU A 136 5.27 16.63 1.50
C GLU A 136 4.96 15.21 1.01
N ILE A 137 5.17 14.20 1.86
CA ILE A 137 4.83 12.78 1.62
C ILE A 137 3.31 12.63 1.42
N GLU A 138 2.51 13.17 2.33
CA GLU A 138 1.05 13.19 2.26
C GLU A 138 0.55 13.96 1.03
N ALA A 139 1.17 15.10 0.69
CA ALA A 139 0.81 15.85 -0.51
C ALA A 139 1.10 15.08 -1.80
N ILE A 140 2.16 14.26 -1.86
CA ILE A 140 2.40 13.32 -2.97
C ILE A 140 1.28 12.27 -3.02
N ALA A 141 0.99 11.63 -1.88
CA ALA A 141 -0.02 10.57 -1.78
C ALA A 141 -1.44 11.05 -2.14
N ALA A 142 -1.83 12.25 -1.69
CA ALA A 142 -3.10 12.87 -2.00
C ALA A 142 -3.24 13.21 -3.50
N ARG A 143 -2.18 13.74 -4.14
CA ARG A 143 -2.18 14.02 -5.60
C ARG A 143 -2.23 12.74 -6.43
N ALA A 144 -1.52 11.69 -6.00
CA ALA A 144 -1.60 10.36 -6.63
C ALA A 144 -2.96 9.69 -6.41
N GLY A 145 -3.70 10.11 -5.38
CA GLY A 145 -4.98 9.52 -5.00
C GLY A 145 -4.81 8.18 -4.30
N ILE A 146 -4.01 8.14 -3.23
CA ILE A 146 -3.74 6.93 -2.41
C ILE A 146 -4.99 6.14 -2.04
N GLN A 147 -6.13 6.80 -1.78
CA GLN A 147 -7.41 6.13 -1.49
C GLN A 147 -8.09 5.46 -2.71
N ARG A 148 -7.49 5.54 -3.90
CA ARG A 148 -7.91 4.80 -5.10
C ARG A 148 -6.87 3.76 -5.53
N ALA A 149 -5.86 3.50 -4.69
CA ALA A 149 -4.85 2.49 -4.99
C ALA A 149 -5.48 1.09 -4.93
N ARG A 150 -5.26 0.31 -5.99
CA ARG A 150 -5.94 -0.97 -6.21
C ARG A 150 -5.13 -2.12 -5.65
N LEU A 151 -5.67 -2.74 -4.60
CA LEU A 151 -5.08 -3.87 -3.92
C LEU A 151 -5.87 -5.15 -4.20
N SER A 152 -5.16 -6.29 -4.21
CA SER A 152 -5.74 -7.63 -4.27
C SER A 152 -5.26 -8.47 -3.08
N PRO A 153 -6.11 -9.31 -2.45
CA PRO A 153 -5.67 -10.20 -1.38
C PRO A 153 -4.78 -11.30 -1.96
N VAL A 154 -3.75 -11.71 -1.22
CA VAL A 154 -2.85 -12.82 -1.59
C VAL A 154 -3.09 -14.02 -0.69
N CYS A 155 -2.99 -13.82 0.63
CA CYS A 155 -3.14 -14.88 1.61
C CYS A 155 -3.42 -14.30 3.01
N LEU A 156 -3.92 -15.14 3.91
CA LEU A 156 -3.74 -14.89 5.33
C LEU A 156 -2.36 -15.43 5.69
N GLY A 157 -1.48 -14.55 6.12
CA GLY A 157 -0.17 -14.93 6.63
C GLY A 157 -0.14 -15.03 8.15
N ARG A 158 0.85 -15.76 8.68
CA ARG A 158 1.02 -16.04 10.10
C ARG A 158 2.50 -16.06 10.52
N PHE A 159 2.80 -15.46 11.66
CA PHE A 159 4.02 -15.76 12.43
C PHE A 159 3.59 -16.42 13.73
N ALA A 160 4.21 -17.55 14.05
CA ALA A 160 4.00 -18.30 15.27
C ALA A 160 5.38 -18.81 15.75
N GLY A 161 6.04 -18.06 16.64
CA GLY A 161 7.42 -18.35 17.01
C GLY A 161 8.06 -17.33 17.95
N THR A 162 9.33 -17.54 18.27
CA THR A 162 10.15 -16.61 19.07
C THR A 162 10.88 -15.63 18.15
N LEU A 163 11.05 -14.37 18.57
CA LEU A 163 11.90 -13.44 17.85
C LEU A 163 13.36 -13.90 17.86
N PRO A 164 14.12 -13.75 16.75
CA PRO A 164 15.51 -14.21 16.68
C PRO A 164 16.45 -13.40 17.58
N ASN A 165 16.14 -12.12 17.79
CA ASN A 165 16.92 -11.18 18.60
C ASN A 165 15.98 -10.35 19.49
N PRO A 166 15.50 -10.87 20.64
CA PRO A 166 14.63 -10.11 21.52
C PRO A 166 15.35 -8.88 22.09
N ALA A 167 14.84 -7.68 21.81
CA ALA A 167 15.46 -6.42 22.23
C ALA A 167 15.25 -6.12 23.72
N THR A 168 14.16 -6.62 24.31
CA THR A 168 13.82 -6.46 25.73
C THR A 168 13.33 -7.77 26.33
N LYS A 169 13.23 -7.86 27.66
CA LYS A 169 12.55 -8.98 28.33
C LYS A 169 11.08 -9.14 27.93
N ALA A 170 10.43 -8.04 27.51
CA ALA A 170 9.06 -8.08 26.99
C ALA A 170 8.99 -8.65 25.57
N ASP A 171 10.14 -8.92 24.94
CA ASP A 171 10.28 -9.58 23.63
C ASP A 171 10.71 -11.06 23.75
N GLU A 172 10.97 -11.56 24.96
CA GLU A 172 11.23 -12.99 25.20
C GLU A 172 9.95 -13.83 25.06
N GLY A 173 10.08 -15.08 24.59
CA GLY A 173 8.98 -16.04 24.45
C GLY A 173 8.33 -16.04 23.07
N ALA A 174 7.26 -16.82 22.92
CA ALA A 174 6.52 -16.93 21.66
C ALA A 174 5.63 -15.70 21.39
N PHE A 175 5.36 -15.47 20.12
CA PHE A 175 4.41 -14.53 19.58
C PHE A 175 3.49 -15.24 18.59
N LEU A 176 2.29 -14.69 18.42
CA LEU A 176 1.34 -15.09 17.40
C LEU A 176 0.79 -13.84 16.72
N LEU A 177 1.00 -13.73 15.40
CA LEU A 177 0.59 -12.59 14.58
C LEU A 177 -0.04 -13.11 13.29
N TYR A 178 -1.13 -12.47 12.88
CA TYR A 178 -1.81 -12.69 11.62
C TYR A 178 -1.94 -11.38 10.83
N SER A 179 -1.72 -11.45 9.52
CA SER A 179 -1.92 -10.31 8.63
C SER A 179 -2.45 -10.79 7.29
N LEU A 180 -3.37 -10.03 6.68
CA LEU A 180 -3.72 -10.22 5.28
C LEU A 180 -2.57 -9.67 4.45
N VAL A 181 -1.87 -10.54 3.73
CA VAL A 181 -0.90 -10.13 2.72
C VAL A 181 -1.70 -9.67 1.49
N VAL A 182 -1.38 -8.49 0.98
CA VAL A 182 -2.02 -7.94 -0.22
C VAL A 182 -0.97 -7.66 -1.30
N ALA A 183 -1.42 -7.50 -2.54
CA ALA A 183 -0.56 -7.13 -3.67
C ALA A 183 -1.03 -5.80 -4.28
N ASP A 184 -0.10 -4.87 -4.43
CA ASP A 184 -0.22 -3.67 -5.25
C ASP A 184 0.02 -4.04 -6.73
N SER A 185 -0.86 -4.87 -7.28
CA SER A 185 -0.73 -5.46 -8.62
C SER A 185 -0.72 -4.44 -9.76
N PHE A 186 -1.14 -3.19 -9.47
CA PHE A 186 -1.15 -2.08 -10.41
C PHE A 186 0.01 -1.09 -10.20
N GLY A 187 0.78 -1.23 -9.11
CA GLY A 187 1.89 -0.34 -8.77
C GLY A 187 1.46 1.06 -8.33
N ASP A 188 0.23 1.21 -7.81
CA ASP A 188 -0.33 2.49 -7.39
C ASP A 188 0.40 3.02 -6.13
N LEU A 189 0.67 2.14 -5.15
CA LEU A 189 1.42 2.48 -3.93
C LEU A 189 2.93 2.55 -4.18
N VAL A 190 3.47 1.65 -5.02
CA VAL A 190 4.87 1.73 -5.47
C VAL A 190 5.11 3.04 -6.24
N GLY A 191 4.13 3.51 -7.02
CA GLY A 191 4.17 4.81 -7.70
C GLY A 191 4.35 5.96 -6.71
N ILE A 192 3.58 5.97 -5.62
CA ILE A 192 3.72 6.96 -4.53
C ILE A 192 5.12 6.90 -3.92
N ARG A 193 5.62 5.70 -3.57
CA ARG A 193 6.97 5.52 -3.01
C ARG A 193 8.07 6.00 -3.98
N ARG A 194 7.90 5.81 -5.30
CA ARG A 194 8.83 6.32 -6.32
C ARG A 194 8.85 7.85 -6.42
N GLU A 195 7.71 8.52 -6.31
CA GLU A 195 7.67 10.00 -6.26
C GLU A 195 8.31 10.53 -4.97
N ILE A 196 8.12 9.86 -3.83
CA ILE A 196 8.80 10.19 -2.56
C ILE A 196 10.32 10.03 -2.70
N PHE A 197 10.79 8.95 -3.36
CA PHE A 197 12.22 8.76 -3.62
C PHE A 197 12.81 9.84 -4.55
N LYS A 198 12.08 10.31 -5.57
CA LYS A 198 12.51 11.45 -6.39
C LYS A 198 12.69 12.71 -5.55
N LEU A 199 11.73 13.03 -4.67
CA LEU A 199 11.83 14.16 -3.74
C LEU A 199 13.04 14.00 -2.79
N TYR A 200 13.20 12.82 -2.21
CA TYR A 200 14.29 12.47 -1.31
C TYR A 200 15.67 12.67 -1.95
N ARG A 201 15.87 12.14 -3.17
CA ARG A 201 17.10 12.35 -3.95
C ARG A 201 17.29 13.81 -4.36
N ALA A 202 16.23 14.54 -4.70
CA ALA A 202 16.31 15.96 -5.01
C ALA A 202 16.74 16.83 -3.81
N LYS A 203 16.45 16.39 -2.57
CA LYS A 203 16.96 17.02 -1.34
C LYS A 203 18.32 16.47 -0.86
N GLY A 204 19.00 15.64 -1.65
CA GLY A 204 20.33 15.13 -1.34
C GLY A 204 20.38 13.89 -0.45
N GLY A 205 19.25 13.22 -0.21
CA GLY A 205 19.18 11.98 0.57
C GLY A 205 19.91 10.81 -0.10
N GLU A 206 20.47 9.87 0.68
CA GLU A 206 21.22 8.72 0.17
C GLU A 206 20.28 7.62 -0.36
N GLY A 207 20.31 7.37 -1.66
CA GLY A 207 19.39 6.48 -2.36
C GLY A 207 19.48 5.02 -1.92
N ALA A 208 20.63 4.59 -1.39
CA ALA A 208 20.75 3.25 -0.79
C ALA A 208 19.91 3.05 0.48
N LEU A 209 19.41 4.13 1.11
CA LEU A 209 18.65 4.07 2.37
C LEU A 209 17.12 4.00 2.17
N PHE A 210 16.59 4.38 0.99
CA PHE A 210 15.15 4.31 0.69
C PHE A 210 14.89 3.57 -0.62
N GLN A 211 14.37 2.34 -0.54
CA GLN A 211 14.03 1.52 -1.70
C GLN A 211 12.51 1.55 -1.96
N PRO A 212 12.01 2.16 -3.05
CA PRO A 212 10.57 2.21 -3.33
C PRO A 212 9.91 0.85 -3.43
N GLU A 213 10.58 -0.12 -4.04
CA GLU A 213 10.11 -1.50 -4.21
C GLU A 213 10.28 -2.36 -2.94
N GLY A 214 11.04 -1.89 -1.95
CA GLY A 214 11.31 -2.58 -0.68
C GLY A 214 10.18 -2.43 0.33
N PHE A 215 8.95 -2.78 -0.08
CA PHE A 215 7.77 -2.72 0.79
C PHE A 215 6.93 -4.00 0.70
N TRP A 216 6.30 -4.37 1.82
CA TRP A 216 5.46 -5.56 1.94
C TRP A 216 4.07 -5.12 2.39
N PRO A 217 3.16 -4.79 1.45
CA PRO A 217 1.85 -4.28 1.80
C PRO A 217 1.00 -5.38 2.46
N HIS A 218 0.45 -5.06 3.63
CA HIS A 218 -0.33 -5.96 4.45
C HIS A 218 -1.33 -5.17 5.30
N VAL A 219 -2.37 -5.85 5.77
CA VAL A 219 -3.28 -5.37 6.83
C VAL A 219 -3.09 -6.28 8.05
N THR A 220 -2.70 -5.73 9.20
CA THR A 220 -2.63 -6.52 10.45
C THR A 220 -4.04 -6.91 10.88
N ILE A 221 -4.30 -8.21 11.02
CA ILE A 221 -5.61 -8.75 11.41
C ILE A 221 -5.68 -8.92 12.93
N GLY A 222 -4.66 -9.52 13.53
CA GLY A 222 -4.58 -9.62 14.99
C GLY A 222 -3.30 -10.26 15.51
N TYR A 223 -3.01 -10.02 16.79
CA TYR A 223 -1.79 -10.47 17.48
C TYR A 223 -2.04 -10.79 18.95
N ASP A 224 -1.25 -11.67 19.55
CA ASP A 224 -1.35 -12.01 20.98
C ASP A 224 -0.81 -10.90 21.91
N ARG A 225 0.35 -10.34 21.59
CA ARG A 225 1.12 -9.43 22.44
C ARG A 225 1.16 -8.01 21.87
N ARG A 226 1.85 -7.86 20.73
CA ARG A 226 2.00 -6.64 19.94
C ARG A 226 2.11 -6.99 18.45
N ASP A 227 1.91 -6.01 17.58
CA ASP A 227 2.27 -6.14 16.18
C ASP A 227 3.81 -6.24 16.02
N LEU A 228 4.25 -6.96 14.98
CA LEU A 228 5.65 -7.18 14.66
C LEU A 228 5.98 -6.57 13.29
N PHE A 229 7.20 -6.08 13.15
CA PHE A 229 7.66 -5.33 11.97
C PHE A 229 8.99 -5.88 11.44
N ILE A 230 9.56 -5.23 10.42
CA ILE A 230 10.82 -5.64 9.81
C ILE A 230 11.99 -5.52 10.81
N GLU A 231 11.91 -4.60 11.76
CA GLU A 231 12.85 -4.45 12.88
C GLU A 231 12.88 -5.67 13.81
N ASP A 232 11.78 -6.44 13.87
CA ASP A 232 11.68 -7.71 14.59
C ASP A 232 12.18 -8.90 13.75
N GLY A 233 12.60 -8.65 12.51
CA GLY A 233 12.95 -9.67 11.51
C GLY A 233 11.75 -10.29 10.80
N ILE A 234 10.55 -9.69 10.92
CA ILE A 234 9.30 -10.26 10.39
C ILE A 234 8.91 -9.61 9.06
N TYR A 235 9.04 -10.38 7.98
CA TYR A 235 8.71 -9.96 6.61
C TYR A 235 7.33 -10.49 6.22
N LYS A 236 6.32 -9.61 6.18
CA LYS A 236 4.90 -9.95 5.92
C LYS A 236 4.58 -10.07 4.42
N GLY A 237 5.42 -10.79 3.67
CA GLY A 237 5.23 -11.06 2.24
C GLY A 237 4.65 -12.46 1.96
N PRO A 238 4.74 -12.94 0.71
CA PRO A 238 4.32 -14.29 0.34
C PRO A 238 5.04 -15.41 1.13
N ASN A 239 6.26 -15.14 1.61
CA ASN A 239 7.05 -16.00 2.50
C ASN A 239 6.41 -16.24 3.89
N TYR A 240 5.36 -15.49 4.22
CA TYR A 240 4.65 -15.50 5.49
C TYR A 240 3.22 -16.05 5.33
N CYS A 241 2.81 -16.46 4.12
CA CYS A 241 1.51 -17.08 3.86
C CYS A 241 1.30 -18.36 4.66
N TYR A 242 0.10 -18.49 5.24
CA TYR A 242 -0.31 -19.60 6.08
C TYR A 242 -1.57 -20.28 5.53
N ALA A 243 -2.58 -19.49 5.18
CA ALA A 243 -3.88 -19.94 4.74
C ALA A 243 -4.37 -19.20 3.49
N HIS A 244 -5.17 -19.88 2.67
CA HIS A 244 -5.87 -19.25 1.55
C HIS A 244 -6.94 -18.27 2.06
N ILE A 245 -7.06 -17.15 1.36
CA ILE A 245 -8.19 -16.21 1.46
C ILE A 245 -9.08 -16.39 0.24
N ARG A 246 -10.39 -16.52 0.47
CA ARG A 246 -11.41 -16.40 -0.58
C ARG A 246 -12.14 -15.09 -0.41
N LEU A 247 -12.54 -14.48 -1.53
CA LEU A 247 -13.51 -13.39 -1.48
C LEU A 247 -14.92 -13.97 -1.30
N ALA A 248 -15.71 -13.36 -0.42
CA ALA A 248 -17.15 -13.58 -0.37
C ALA A 248 -17.78 -13.15 -1.70
N THR A 249 -18.81 -13.86 -2.14
CA THR A 249 -19.61 -13.55 -3.34
C THR A 249 -20.85 -12.75 -2.98
#